data_AF-A0AAQ4S1D3-F1
#
_entry.id   AF-A0AAQ4S1D3-F1
#
_cell.length_a   1.000
_cell.length_b   1.000
_cell.length_c   1.000
_cell.angle_alpha   90.00
_cell.angle_beta   90.00
_cell.angle_gamma   90.00
#
_symmetry.space_group_name_H-M   'P 1'
#
loop_
_entity.id
_entity.type
_entity.pdbx_description
1 polymer ?
#
loop_
_entity_poly.entity_id
_entity_poly.type
_entity_poly.pdbx_seq_one_letter_code
_entity_poly.pdbx_strand_id
1 'polypeptide(L)'
;RFVFHTSLPLPLLSGTSERGRGTQHAFLPLLKQAASRGGPGMSIQRQAVINMAALLGSVELNWGDRSNNIKWYPYRTSKVLHQWTSRPEGILCMVIYPSWVRTDMGGAEASLSAEESVSSLLSVIGGQTEKDHGSFLNFTGEILPW
;
A
#
# COMPACT_ATOMS: atom_id res chain seq x y z
N ARG A 1 12.88 9.69 -5.77
CA ARG A 1 13.36 8.29 -5.57
C ARG A 1 12.23 7.55 -4.87
N PHE A 2 11.61 6.57 -5.52
CA PHE A 2 10.44 5.84 -4.99
C PHE A 2 10.91 4.61 -4.20
N VAL A 3 10.25 4.31 -3.07
CA VAL A 3 10.45 3.06 -2.32
C VAL A 3 9.13 2.30 -2.35
N PHE A 4 9.07 1.21 -3.11
CA PHE A 4 7.92 0.31 -3.15
C PHE A 4 8.14 -0.81 -2.13
N HIS A 5 7.16 -1.07 -1.25
CA HIS A 5 7.22 -2.18 -0.31
C HIS A 5 6.02 -3.11 -0.47
N THR A 6 6.28 -4.39 -0.73
CA THR A 6 5.29 -5.46 -0.81
C THR A 6 5.49 -6.43 0.37
N SER A 7 4.43 -6.68 1.14
CA SER A 7 4.41 -7.76 2.13
C SER A 7 4.02 -9.07 1.44
N LEU A 8 5.01 -9.95 1.21
CA LEU A 8 4.84 -11.34 0.77
C LEU A 8 4.52 -12.26 1.96
N PRO A 9 3.70 -13.30 1.80
CA PRO A 9 3.47 -14.30 2.83
C PRO A 9 4.53 -15.41 2.74
N LEU A 10 5.42 -15.50 3.73
CA LEU A 10 6.22 -16.68 4.06
C LEU A 10 5.81 -17.19 5.45
N PRO A 11 6.00 -18.50 5.76
CA PRO A 11 5.29 -19.16 6.85
C PRO A 11 5.76 -18.69 8.22
N LEU A 12 4.76 -18.43 9.09
CA LEU A 12 4.82 -18.44 10.56
C LEU A 12 6.11 -17.91 11.21
N LEU A 13 6.29 -16.59 11.24
CA LEU A 13 7.09 -15.92 12.26
C LEU A 13 6.44 -14.58 12.62
N SER A 14 6.26 -14.36 13.91
CA SER A 14 5.61 -13.22 14.59
C SER A 14 6.34 -11.88 14.42
N GLY A 15 6.78 -11.52 13.21
CA GLY A 15 7.68 -10.37 12.97
C GLY A 15 7.49 -9.64 11.64
N THR A 16 6.32 -9.73 11.00
CA THR A 16 6.06 -9.04 9.72
C THR A 16 5.58 -7.59 9.91
N SER A 17 4.85 -7.29 10.99
CA SER A 17 4.40 -5.93 11.35
C SER A 17 5.55 -4.98 11.69
N GLU A 18 6.58 -5.47 12.39
CA GLU A 18 7.74 -4.67 12.76
C GLU A 18 8.66 -4.38 11.57
N ARG A 19 8.70 -5.26 10.56
CA ARG A 19 9.54 -5.05 9.37
C ARG A 19 9.03 -3.95 8.45
N GLY A 20 7.72 -3.86 8.22
CA GLY A 20 7.12 -2.79 7.40
C GLY A 20 7.25 -1.40 8.04
N ARG A 21 7.07 -1.31 9.36
CA ARG A 21 7.40 -0.09 10.10
C ARG A 21 8.90 0.15 10.18
N GLY A 22 9.71 -0.90 10.28
CA GLY A 22 11.17 -0.82 10.38
C GLY A 22 11.80 -0.19 9.14
N THR A 23 11.33 -0.55 7.94
CA THR A 23 11.81 0.08 6.70
C THR A 23 11.41 1.54 6.63
N GLN A 24 10.16 1.88 6.95
CA GLN A 24 9.71 3.28 6.96
C GLN A 24 10.48 4.12 7.98
N HIS A 25 10.74 3.60 9.19
CA HIS A 25 11.58 4.25 10.18
C HIS A 25 13.03 4.41 9.69
N ALA A 26 13.59 3.42 9.01
CA ALA A 26 14.95 3.48 8.47
C ALA A 26 15.10 4.53 7.36
N PHE A 27 14.08 4.69 6.52
CA PHE A 27 14.07 5.68 5.43
C PHE A 27 13.52 7.05 5.85
N LEU A 28 12.92 7.16 7.05
CA LEU A 28 12.34 8.40 7.55
C LEU A 28 13.32 9.59 7.55
N PRO A 29 14.60 9.46 7.95
CA PRO A 29 15.55 10.56 7.88
C PRO A 29 15.75 11.09 6.46
N LEU A 30 15.80 10.19 5.46
CA LEU A 30 15.96 10.55 4.06
C LEU A 30 14.71 11.23 3.50
N LEU A 31 13.53 10.77 3.91
CA LEU A 31 12.26 11.40 3.56
C LEU A 31 12.13 12.81 4.16
N LYS A 32 12.55 12.99 5.42
CA LYS A 32 12.61 14.32 6.07
C LYS A 32 13.61 15.25 5.38
N GLN A 33 14.75 14.72 4.92
CA GLN A 33 15.73 15.49 4.16
C GLN A 33 15.21 15.89 2.77
N ALA A 34 14.45 15.00 2.10
CA ALA A 34 13.81 15.34 0.84
C ALA A 34 12.70 16.38 1.04
N ALA A 35 11.94 16.26 2.13
CA ALA A 35 10.98 17.26 2.55
C ALA A 35 11.67 18.60 2.82
N SER A 36 12.82 18.67 3.49
CA SER A 36 13.46 19.97 3.77
C SER A 36 14.00 20.73 2.54
N ARG A 37 14.08 20.10 1.36
CA ARG A 37 14.66 20.68 0.13
C ARG A 37 13.64 21.32 -0.82
N GLY A 38 12.33 21.17 -0.59
CA GLY A 38 11.27 21.71 -1.45
C GLY A 38 10.49 22.91 -0.85
N GLY A 39 9.44 23.37 -1.54
CA GLY A 39 8.57 24.51 -1.13
C GLY A 39 7.59 24.21 0.03
N PRO A 40 6.43 24.85 0.17
CA PRO A 40 5.37 24.37 1.07
C PRO A 40 4.55 23.25 0.42
N GLY A 41 4.03 22.29 1.21
CA GLY A 41 3.09 21.24 0.75
C GLY A 41 3.69 19.82 0.53
N MET A 42 2.78 18.84 0.44
CA MET A 42 3.08 17.41 0.25
C MET A 42 2.94 16.99 -1.22
N SER A 43 3.98 16.39 -1.80
CA SER A 43 3.92 15.87 -3.18
C SER A 43 4.82 14.67 -3.39
N ILE A 44 4.48 13.85 -4.38
CA ILE A 44 5.23 12.64 -4.75
C ILE A 44 6.64 12.95 -5.25
N GLN A 45 6.79 14.07 -5.95
CA GLN A 45 8.08 14.51 -6.49
C GLN A 45 9.07 14.89 -5.37
N ARG A 46 8.57 15.11 -4.16
CA ARG A 46 9.35 15.56 -3.01
C ARG A 46 9.47 14.47 -1.94
N GLN A 47 8.37 14.07 -1.32
CA GLN A 47 8.34 13.03 -0.31
C GLN A 47 7.01 12.27 -0.36
N ALA A 48 7.08 10.98 -0.65
CA ALA A 48 5.92 10.11 -0.57
C ALA A 48 6.31 8.69 -0.10
N VAL A 49 5.40 8.10 0.65
CA VAL A 49 5.39 6.68 1.01
C VAL A 49 4.15 6.06 0.37
N ILE A 50 4.36 5.04 -0.45
CA ILE A 50 3.29 4.35 -1.17
C ILE A 50 3.30 2.90 -0.68
N ASN A 51 2.24 2.54 0.04
CA ASN A 51 2.11 1.21 0.62
C ASN A 51 1.28 0.32 -0.29
N MET A 52 1.81 -0.84 -0.65
CA MET A 52 1.10 -1.81 -1.47
C MET A 52 0.16 -2.66 -0.61
N ALA A 53 -1.14 -2.46 -0.74
CA ALA A 53 -2.17 -3.20 -0.02
C ALA A 53 -2.81 -4.29 -0.88
N ALA A 54 -3.84 -4.92 -0.32
CA ALA A 54 -4.69 -5.90 -0.99
C ALA A 54 -6.15 -5.48 -0.78
N LEU A 55 -7.03 -5.81 -1.73
CA LEU A 55 -8.49 -5.60 -1.56
C LEU A 55 -9.05 -6.30 -0.32
N LEU A 56 -8.45 -7.44 0.05
CA LEU A 56 -8.73 -8.18 1.27
C LEU A 56 -8.39 -7.40 2.56
N GLY A 57 -7.65 -6.29 2.43
CA GLY A 57 -7.34 -5.37 3.52
C GLY A 57 -8.41 -4.31 3.78
N SER A 58 -9.48 -4.25 2.98
CA SER A 58 -10.66 -3.41 3.27
C SER A 58 -11.58 -4.14 4.24
N VAL A 59 -11.79 -3.61 5.44
CA VAL A 59 -12.70 -4.18 6.44
C VAL A 59 -14.13 -4.12 5.92
N GLU A 60 -14.52 -3.01 5.31
CA GLU A 60 -15.87 -2.80 4.81
C GLU A 60 -16.24 -3.79 3.69
N LEU A 61 -15.35 -3.99 2.71
CA LEU A 61 -15.62 -4.92 1.60
C LEU A 61 -15.59 -6.39 2.01
N ASN A 62 -14.97 -6.70 3.15
CA ASN A 62 -14.78 -8.06 3.65
C ASN A 62 -15.65 -8.39 4.87
N TRP A 63 -16.58 -7.51 5.23
CA TRP A 63 -17.56 -7.73 6.29
C TRP A 63 -18.67 -8.72 5.87
N GLY A 64 -19.42 -9.24 6.84
CA GLY A 64 -20.57 -10.13 6.59
C GLY A 64 -20.17 -11.50 6.07
N ASP A 65 -20.87 -12.03 5.08
CA ASP A 65 -20.63 -13.39 4.55
C ASP A 65 -19.21 -13.61 4.02
N ARG A 66 -18.57 -12.53 3.56
CA ARG A 66 -17.17 -12.55 3.11
C ARG A 66 -16.20 -12.73 4.28
N SER A 67 -16.61 -12.46 5.51
CA SER A 67 -15.83 -12.71 6.72
C SER A 67 -15.77 -14.19 7.10
N ASN A 68 -16.67 -15.05 6.61
CA ASN A 68 -16.73 -16.44 7.06
C ASN A 68 -15.55 -17.33 6.61
N ASN A 69 -14.65 -16.83 5.76
CA ASN A 69 -13.49 -17.59 5.29
C ASN A 69 -12.28 -17.40 6.20
N ILE A 70 -12.17 -18.25 7.23
CA ILE A 70 -11.11 -18.20 8.25
C ILE A 70 -9.69 -18.29 7.66
N LYS A 71 -9.51 -18.96 6.52
CA LYS A 71 -8.21 -19.16 5.87
C LYS A 71 -7.52 -17.84 5.53
N TRP A 72 -8.29 -16.79 5.24
CA TRP A 72 -7.75 -15.49 4.83
C TRP A 72 -7.54 -14.51 5.99
N TYR A 73 -7.96 -14.82 7.22
CA TYR A 73 -7.87 -13.90 8.35
C TYR A 73 -6.45 -13.40 8.63
N PRO A 74 -5.41 -14.26 8.67
CA PRO A 74 -4.04 -13.78 8.90
C PRO A 74 -3.59 -12.80 7.81
N TYR A 75 -3.97 -13.05 6.57
CA TYR A 75 -3.65 -12.16 5.46
C TYR A 75 -4.40 -10.82 5.57
N ARG A 76 -5.72 -10.84 5.82
CA ARG A 76 -6.56 -9.64 5.97
C ARG A 76 -6.07 -8.75 7.10
N THR A 77 -5.89 -9.32 8.29
CA THR A 77 -5.42 -8.61 9.48
C THR A 77 -4.03 -8.00 9.26
N SER A 78 -3.12 -8.73 8.59
CA SER A 78 -1.79 -8.19 8.25
C SER A 78 -1.87 -6.98 7.31
N LYS A 79 -2.79 -6.98 6.35
CA LYS A 79 -2.98 -5.87 5.41
C LYS A 79 -3.64 -4.67 6.08
N VAL A 80 -4.68 -4.87 6.89
CA VAL A 80 -5.30 -3.78 7.67
C VAL A 80 -4.25 -3.11 8.57
N LEU A 81 -3.49 -3.92 9.32
CA LEU A 81 -2.46 -3.42 10.23
C LEU A 81 -1.36 -2.67 9.48
N HIS A 82 -0.91 -3.19 8.32
CA HIS A 82 0.12 -2.54 7.52
C HIS A 82 -0.32 -1.13 7.10
N GLN A 83 -1.54 -0.98 6.60
CA GLN A 83 -2.07 0.30 6.13
C GLN A 83 -2.24 1.32 7.26
N TRP A 84 -2.64 0.86 8.45
CA TRP A 84 -2.83 1.72 9.61
C TRP A 84 -1.52 2.23 10.20
N THR A 85 -0.49 1.39 10.21
CA THR A 85 0.78 1.67 10.89
C THR A 85 1.78 2.46 10.04
N SER A 86 1.45 2.70 8.77
CA SER A 86 2.37 3.22 7.76
C SER A 86 2.19 4.69 7.42
N ARG A 87 1.70 5.52 8.34
CA ARG A 87 1.28 6.93 8.09
C ARG A 87 2.21 7.93 8.80
N PRO A 88 3.41 8.20 8.27
CA PRO A 88 4.30 9.19 8.86
C PRO A 88 3.76 10.62 8.68
N GLU A 89 3.83 11.42 9.74
CA GLU A 89 3.39 12.82 9.73
C GLU A 89 4.25 13.69 8.80
N GLY A 90 3.61 14.61 8.07
CA GLY A 90 4.27 15.57 7.17
C GLY A 90 4.85 14.97 5.88
N ILE A 91 4.60 13.68 5.63
CA ILE A 91 5.01 12.98 4.40
C ILE A 91 3.76 12.49 3.69
N LEU A 92 3.69 12.68 2.37
CA LEU A 92 2.55 12.17 1.60
C LEU A 92 2.49 10.64 1.76
N CYS A 93 1.39 10.12 2.28
CA CYS A 93 1.23 8.68 2.47
C CYS A 93 -0.05 8.24 1.79
N MET A 94 0.05 7.19 0.97
CA MET A 94 -1.12 6.57 0.34
C MET A 94 -1.00 5.06 0.36
N VAL A 95 -2.15 4.42 0.27
CA VAL A 95 -2.26 2.97 0.17
C VAL A 95 -2.84 2.64 -1.20
N ILE A 96 -2.21 1.74 -1.94
CA ILE A 96 -2.68 1.36 -3.27
C ILE A 96 -2.79 -0.16 -3.40
N TYR A 97 -3.94 -0.62 -3.88
CA TYR A 97 -4.18 -2.02 -4.26
C TYR A 97 -3.87 -2.24 -5.75
N PRO A 98 -2.89 -3.08 -6.12
CA PRO A 98 -2.44 -3.29 -7.50
C PRO A 98 -3.37 -4.11 -8.39
N SER A 99 -4.61 -4.41 -7.98
CA SER A 99 -5.44 -5.47 -8.56
C SER A 99 -4.98 -6.90 -8.19
N TRP A 100 -5.70 -7.89 -8.73
CA TRP A 100 -5.33 -9.30 -8.66
C TRP A 100 -4.45 -9.65 -9.86
N VAL A 101 -3.15 -9.78 -9.61
CA VAL A 101 -2.10 -9.84 -10.64
C VAL A 101 -1.56 -11.27 -10.79
N ARG A 102 -1.35 -11.72 -12.03
CA ARG A 102 -0.72 -13.00 -12.39
C ARG A 102 0.73 -13.03 -11.92
N THR A 103 0.90 -13.59 -10.74
CA THR A 103 2.15 -13.78 -10.02
C THR A 103 2.04 -15.08 -9.24
N ASP A 104 3.14 -15.58 -8.68
CA ASP A 104 3.10 -16.78 -7.83
C ASP A 104 2.09 -16.66 -6.66
N MET A 105 1.89 -15.44 -6.15
CA MET A 105 0.94 -15.15 -5.08
C MET A 105 -0.51 -15.00 -5.59
N GLY A 106 -0.70 -14.53 -6.82
CA GLY A 106 -2.03 -14.35 -7.42
C GLY A 106 -2.58 -15.61 -8.07
N GLY A 107 -1.70 -16.52 -8.51
CA GLY A 107 -2.07 -17.69 -9.30
C GLY A 107 -2.35 -17.36 -10.77
N ALA A 108 -2.53 -18.41 -11.59
CA ALA A 108 -2.76 -18.29 -13.02
C ALA A 108 -4.12 -17.67 -13.38
N GLU A 109 -5.10 -17.80 -12.49
CA GLU A 109 -6.48 -17.29 -12.64
C GLU A 109 -6.61 -15.77 -12.48
N ALA A 110 -5.52 -15.09 -12.11
CA ALA A 110 -5.54 -13.65 -11.93
C ALA A 110 -5.81 -12.92 -13.25
N SER A 111 -6.61 -11.86 -13.18
CA SER A 111 -7.15 -11.19 -14.36
C SER A 111 -6.19 -10.23 -15.06
N LEU A 112 -5.11 -9.82 -14.39
CA LEU A 112 -4.19 -8.78 -14.87
C LEU A 112 -2.75 -9.30 -14.97
N SER A 113 -1.98 -8.88 -15.98
CA SER A 113 -0.53 -9.08 -16.00
C SER A 113 0.20 -8.14 -15.02
N ALA A 114 1.45 -8.47 -14.68
CA ALA A 114 2.28 -7.62 -13.82
C ALA A 114 2.59 -6.28 -14.49
N GLU A 115 2.84 -6.30 -15.80
CA GLU A 115 3.16 -5.12 -16.60
C GLU A 115 1.97 -4.15 -16.65
N GLU A 116 0.76 -4.65 -16.90
CA GLU A 116 -0.46 -3.84 -16.88
C GLU A 116 -0.73 -3.23 -15.50
N SER A 117 -0.56 -4.04 -14.44
CA SER A 117 -0.69 -3.57 -13.05
C SER A 117 0.25 -2.42 -12.75
N VAL A 118 1.55 -2.60 -13.01
CA VAL A 118 2.59 -1.60 -12.71
C VAL A 118 2.39 -0.33 -13.55
N SER A 119 2.03 -0.47 -14.83
CA SER A 119 1.76 0.69 -15.69
C SER A 119 0.60 1.53 -15.14
N SER A 120 -0.49 0.87 -14.76
CA SER A 120 -1.66 1.55 -14.18
C SER A 120 -1.31 2.22 -12.85
N LEU A 121 -0.57 1.53 -11.98
CA LEU A 121 -0.09 2.08 -10.71
C LEU A 121 0.77 3.32 -10.89
N LEU A 122 1.73 3.30 -11.81
CA LEU A 122 2.60 4.46 -12.06
C LEU A 122 1.80 5.66 -12.55
N SER A 123 0.77 5.44 -13.37
CA SER A 123 -0.14 6.49 -13.82
C SER A 123 -0.96 7.06 -12.66
N VAL A 124 -1.54 6.20 -11.82
CA VAL A 124 -2.30 6.63 -10.63
C VAL A 124 -1.42 7.42 -9.69
N ILE A 125 -0.24 6.90 -9.36
CA ILE A 125 0.75 7.56 -8.51
C ILE A 125 1.11 8.91 -9.12
N GLY A 126 1.42 8.99 -10.41
CA GLY A 126 1.80 10.25 -11.06
C GLY A 126 0.77 11.38 -10.92
N GLY A 127 -0.51 11.05 -10.75
CA GLY A 127 -1.61 12.02 -10.62
C GLY A 127 -1.95 12.47 -9.20
N GLN A 128 -1.41 11.84 -8.15
CA GLN A 128 -1.85 12.12 -6.77
C GLN A 128 -1.23 13.39 -6.19
N THR A 129 -2.00 14.02 -5.31
CA THR A 129 -1.68 15.30 -4.67
C THR A 129 -1.78 15.22 -3.15
N GLU A 130 -1.51 16.33 -2.47
CA GLU A 130 -1.71 16.46 -1.02
C GLU A 130 -3.14 16.13 -0.57
N LYS A 131 -4.15 16.35 -1.43
CA LYS A 131 -5.56 16.05 -1.12
C LYS A 131 -5.82 14.56 -0.96
N ASP A 132 -4.99 13.75 -1.59
CA ASP A 132 -5.12 12.29 -1.62
C ASP A 132 -4.35 11.65 -0.45
N HIS A 133 -3.78 12.47 0.46
CA HIS A 133 -3.09 11.99 1.64
C HIS A 133 -3.99 11.12 2.53
N GLY A 134 -3.53 9.90 2.81
CA GLY A 134 -4.24 8.93 3.64
C GLY A 134 -5.38 8.22 2.92
N SER A 135 -5.48 8.34 1.60
CA SER A 135 -6.44 7.58 0.80
C SER A 135 -6.02 6.11 0.61
N PHE A 136 -7.02 5.25 0.45
CA PHE A 136 -6.86 3.90 -0.03
C PHE A 136 -7.39 3.85 -1.46
N LEU A 137 -6.54 3.57 -2.43
CA LEU A 137 -6.85 3.62 -3.85
C LEU A 137 -6.73 2.23 -4.47
N ASN A 138 -7.49 1.98 -5.53
CA ASN A 138 -7.24 0.87 -6.43
C ASN A 138 -6.26 1.27 -7.56
N PHE A 139 -5.88 0.30 -8.39
CA PHE A 139 -4.98 0.50 -9.53
C PHE A 139 -5.56 1.41 -10.64
N THR A 140 -6.86 1.73 -10.63
CA THR A 140 -7.49 2.70 -11.56
C THR A 140 -7.57 4.11 -10.96
N GLY A 141 -7.26 4.28 -9.67
CA GLY A 141 -7.30 5.56 -8.97
C GLY A 141 -8.60 5.83 -8.22
N GLU A 142 -9.54 4.88 -8.22
CA GLU A 142 -10.77 4.99 -7.43
C GLU A 142 -10.46 4.79 -5.94
N ILE A 143 -11.15 5.56 -5.10
CA ILE A 143 -11.05 5.44 -3.65
C ILE A 143 -11.80 4.18 -3.21
N LEU A 144 -11.10 3.31 -2.50
CA LEU A 144 -11.64 2.14 -1.86
C LEU A 144 -12.02 2.47 -0.41
N PRO A 145 -13.11 1.85 0.11
CA PRO A 145 -13.41 1.91 1.52
C PRO A 145 -12.38 1.13 2.34
N TRP A 146 -12.19 1.57 3.57
CA TRP A 146 -11.21 1.00 4.51
C TRP A 146 -11.61 -0.35 5.08
#